data_AF-A0A933GA98-F1
#
_entry.id   AF-A0A933GA98-F1
#
_cell.length_a   1.000
_cell.length_b   1.000
_cell.length_c   1.000
_cell.angle_alpha   90.00
_cell.angle_beta   90.00
_cell.angle_gamma   90.00
#
_symmetry.space_group_name_H-M   'P 1'
#
loop_
_entity.id
_entity.type
_entity.pdbx_description
1 polymer ?
#
loop_
_entity_poly.entity_id
_entity_poly.type
_entity_poly.pdbx_seq_one_letter_code
_entity_poly.pdbx_strand_id
1 'polypeptide(L)'
;MARKAEKPLEQIVREVGRYPIDAYVFVQECISLATDRVHGAMAPTLHTVATWMAQEGLTPEEFRERWRIGELPPEIVEAVQQLGGPEKMNRHVTGQQLCEVIRDVARERWGLMARNVLARWGITRTEDLGEIVFALVNNGWLQKQPTDTIDDFNNVFSFAEAFDRTYRMLE
;
A
#
# COMPACT_ATOMS: atom_id res chain seq x y z
N MET A 1 -12.72 -0.89 -21.02
CA MET A 1 -11.28 -0.97 -21.35
C MET A 1 -10.77 -2.34 -20.91
N ALA A 2 -10.09 -3.09 -21.78
CA ALA A 2 -9.62 -4.43 -21.44
C ALA A 2 -8.51 -4.35 -20.37
N ARG A 3 -8.70 -5.04 -19.24
CA ARG A 3 -7.69 -5.17 -18.19
C ARG A 3 -6.50 -5.92 -18.81
N LYS A 4 -5.41 -5.20 -19.10
CA LYS A 4 -4.17 -5.81 -19.63
C LYS A 4 -3.75 -6.91 -18.65
N ALA A 5 -3.59 -8.14 -19.14
CA ALA A 5 -3.19 -9.25 -18.29
C ALA A 5 -1.91 -8.88 -17.51
N GLU A 6 -1.98 -8.97 -16.19
CA GLU A 6 -0.87 -8.67 -15.28
C GLU A 6 0.28 -9.63 -15.62
N LYS A 7 1.47 -9.07 -15.92
CA LYS A 7 2.65 -9.91 -16.21
C LYS A 7 3.03 -10.70 -14.95
N PRO A 8 3.45 -11.97 -15.05
CA PRO A 8 3.94 -12.70 -13.89
C PRO A 8 5.16 -12.00 -13.29
N LEU A 9 5.33 -12.08 -11.96
CA LEU A 9 6.42 -11.38 -11.25
C LEU A 9 7.79 -11.78 -11.78
N GLU A 10 7.98 -13.04 -12.15
CA GLU A 10 9.21 -13.57 -12.74
C GLU A 10 9.58 -12.83 -14.02
N GLN A 11 8.58 -12.43 -14.81
CA GLN A 11 8.81 -11.64 -16.01
C GLN A 11 9.18 -10.19 -15.66
N ILE A 12 8.51 -9.59 -14.68
CA ILE A 12 8.84 -8.23 -14.20
C ILE A 12 10.27 -8.19 -13.67
N VAL A 13 10.65 -9.16 -12.83
CA VAL A 13 12.00 -9.29 -12.26
C VAL A 13 13.05 -9.41 -13.36
N ARG A 14 12.79 -10.19 -14.42
CA ARG A 14 13.70 -10.31 -15.56
C ARG A 14 13.83 -9.03 -16.38
N GLU A 15 12.72 -8.29 -16.55
CA GLU A 15 12.70 -7.05 -17.34
C GLU A 15 13.36 -5.89 -16.59
N VAL A 16 13.10 -5.74 -15.28
CA VAL A 16 13.69 -4.70 -14.43
C VAL A 16 15.14 -5.04 -14.07
N GLY A 17 15.43 -6.32 -13.80
CA GLY A 17 16.78 -6.85 -13.59
C GLY A 17 17.54 -6.36 -12.35
N ARG A 18 16.96 -5.44 -11.56
CA ARG A 18 17.63 -4.77 -10.45
C ARG A 18 17.42 -5.43 -9.09
N TYR A 19 16.24 -5.99 -8.84
CA TYR A 19 15.84 -6.56 -7.55
C TYR A 19 15.45 -8.03 -7.72
N PRO A 20 15.81 -8.92 -6.77
CA PRO A 20 15.42 -10.33 -6.83
C PRO A 20 13.92 -10.50 -6.58
N ILE A 21 13.36 -11.66 -6.97
CA ILE A 21 11.93 -11.94 -6.76
C ILE A 21 11.50 -11.84 -5.30
N ASP A 22 12.37 -12.23 -4.35
CA ASP A 22 12.10 -12.15 -2.92
C ASP A 22 11.80 -10.70 -2.47
N ALA A 23 12.43 -9.71 -3.11
CA ALA A 23 12.17 -8.29 -2.84
C ALA A 23 10.74 -7.88 -3.24
N TYR A 24 10.29 -8.33 -4.41
CA TYR A 24 8.93 -8.06 -4.90
C TYR A 24 7.88 -8.74 -4.03
N VAL A 25 8.10 -10.01 -3.69
CA VAL A 25 7.21 -10.77 -2.80
C VAL A 25 7.11 -10.10 -1.43
N PHE A 26 8.25 -9.68 -0.86
CA PHE A 26 8.27 -8.98 0.42
C PHE A 26 7.52 -7.64 0.37
N VAL A 27 7.71 -6.84 -0.68
CA VAL A 27 7.00 -5.57 -0.84
C VAL A 27 5.50 -5.78 -1.00
N GLN A 28 5.06 -6.76 -1.78
CA GLN A 28 3.63 -7.09 -1.91
C GLN A 28 3.00 -7.50 -0.59
N GLU A 29 3.70 -8.30 0.20
CA GLU A 29 3.24 -8.66 1.54
C GLU A 29 3.08 -7.42 2.42
N CYS A 30 4.06 -6.51 2.39
CA CYS A 30 4.00 -5.26 3.14
C CYS A 30 2.85 -4.34 2.68
N ILE A 31 2.48 -4.33 1.40
CA ILE A 31 1.34 -3.54 0.90
C ILE A 31 0.01 -4.04 1.49
N SER A 32 -0.18 -5.37 1.52
CA SER A 32 -1.35 -5.97 2.16
C SER A 32 -1.41 -5.61 3.65
N LEU A 33 -0.28 -5.70 4.35
CA LEU A 33 -0.18 -5.34 5.77
C LEU A 33 -0.36 -3.84 6.01
N ALA A 34 0.14 -2.98 5.12
CA ALA A 34 0.05 -1.53 5.24
C ALA A 34 -1.41 -1.08 5.19
N THR A 35 -2.18 -1.68 4.30
CA THR A 35 -3.61 -1.41 4.16
C THR A 35 -4.36 -1.70 5.48
N ASP A 36 -4.02 -2.78 6.17
CA ASP A 36 -4.62 -3.15 7.45
C ASP A 36 -4.09 -2.32 8.63
N ARG A 37 -2.79 -1.98 8.64
CA ARG A 37 -2.19 -1.16 9.71
C ARG A 37 -2.65 0.30 9.64
N VAL A 38 -2.84 0.85 8.44
CA VAL A 38 -3.21 2.27 8.24
C VAL A 38 -4.72 2.47 8.39
N HIS A 39 -5.55 1.56 7.87
CA HIS A 39 -7.00 1.71 7.82
C HIS A 39 -7.77 0.80 8.78
N GLY A 40 -7.07 -0.09 9.49
CA GLY A 40 -7.68 -1.12 10.34
C GLY A 40 -8.23 -2.31 9.55
N ALA A 41 -8.61 -3.37 10.27
CA ALA A 41 -9.34 -4.50 9.68
C ALA A 41 -10.58 -4.00 8.94
N MET A 42 -10.94 -4.62 7.81
CA MET A 42 -12.16 -4.25 7.08
C MET A 42 -13.37 -4.33 8.03
N ALA A 43 -13.89 -3.17 8.42
CA ALA A 43 -15.10 -3.10 9.20
C ALA A 43 -16.25 -3.70 8.36
N PRO A 44 -17.19 -4.45 8.97
CA PRO A 44 -18.36 -5.00 8.27
C PRO A 44 -19.11 -3.94 7.45
N THR A 45 -19.13 -2.70 7.94
CA THR A 45 -19.72 -1.54 7.27
C THR A 45 -19.06 -1.20 5.94
N LEU A 46 -17.74 -1.33 5.81
CA LEU A 46 -17.03 -1.10 4.55
C LEU A 46 -17.40 -2.16 3.51
N HIS A 47 -17.59 -3.41 3.94
CA HIS A 47 -18.06 -4.48 3.05
C HIS A 47 -19.47 -4.19 2.54
N THR A 48 -20.38 -3.71 3.39
CA THR A 48 -21.73 -3.30 2.98
C THR A 48 -21.68 -2.25 1.87
N VAL A 49 -20.90 -1.17 2.07
CA VAL A 49 -20.80 -0.09 1.09
C VAL A 49 -20.13 -0.56 -0.20
N ALA A 50 -19.04 -1.34 -0.10
CA ALA A 50 -18.32 -1.86 -1.27
C ALA A 50 -19.19 -2.83 -2.11
N THR A 51 -19.94 -3.71 -1.46
CA THR A 51 -20.87 -4.64 -2.13
C THR A 51 -21.98 -3.88 -2.85
N TRP A 52 -22.55 -2.86 -2.20
CA TRP A 52 -23.56 -2.02 -2.82
C TRP A 52 -23.03 -1.24 -4.03
N MET A 53 -21.84 -0.62 -3.92
CA MET A 53 -21.19 0.05 -5.05
C MET A 53 -20.96 -0.91 -6.22
N ALA A 54 -20.52 -2.14 -5.95
CA ALA A 54 -20.32 -3.16 -6.97
C ALA A 54 -21.63 -3.60 -7.66
N GLN A 55 -22.73 -3.67 -6.91
CA GLN A 55 -24.07 -3.98 -7.45
C GLN A 55 -24.60 -2.86 -8.35
N GLU A 56 -24.41 -1.60 -7.93
CA GLU A 56 -24.82 -0.42 -8.70
C GLU A 56 -23.85 -0.09 -9.85
N GLY A 57 -22.71 -0.77 -9.94
CA GLY A 57 -21.66 -0.48 -10.92
C GLY A 57 -21.00 0.89 -10.72
N LEU A 58 -21.03 1.43 -9.49
CA LEU A 58 -20.53 2.76 -9.18
C LEU A 58 -19.02 2.78 -8.99
N THR A 59 -18.39 3.79 -9.58
CA THR A 59 -17.02 4.18 -9.27
C THR A 59 -16.96 4.94 -7.93
N PRO A 60 -15.78 5.00 -7.27
CA PRO A 60 -15.60 5.81 -6.06
C PRO A 60 -15.88 7.31 -6.25
N GLU A 61 -15.75 7.82 -7.47
CA GLU A 61 -16.02 9.22 -7.79
C GLU A 61 -17.52 9.49 -7.86
N GLU A 62 -18.27 8.63 -8.56
CA GLU A 62 -19.74 8.69 -8.61
C GLU A 62 -20.36 8.48 -7.23
N PHE A 63 -19.80 7.56 -6.43
CA PHE A 63 -20.20 7.36 -5.05
C PHE A 63 -20.08 8.64 -4.21
N ARG A 64 -18.94 9.33 -4.31
CA ARG A 64 -18.70 10.58 -3.59
C ARG A 64 -19.64 11.69 -4.04
N GLU A 65 -19.96 11.75 -5.33
CA GLU A 65 -20.95 12.70 -5.83
C GLU A 65 -22.34 12.40 -5.26
N ARG A 66 -22.79 11.13 -5.28
CA ARG A 66 -24.06 10.71 -4.66
C ARG A 66 -24.10 11.03 -3.17
N TRP A 67 -23.01 10.81 -2.44
CA TRP A 67 -22.88 11.22 -1.05
C TRP A 67 -23.07 12.74 -0.87
N ARG A 68 -22.44 13.54 -1.74
CA ARG A 68 -22.48 15.01 -1.69
C ARG A 68 -23.89 15.56 -1.95
N ILE A 69 -24.63 14.97 -2.89
CA ILE A 69 -25.98 15.39 -3.27
C ILE A 69 -27.08 14.70 -2.45
N GLY A 70 -26.73 13.75 -1.58
CA GLY A 70 -27.69 13.05 -0.71
C GLY A 70 -28.51 11.94 -1.39
N GLU A 71 -28.01 11.39 -2.51
CA GLU A 71 -28.67 10.34 -3.30
C GLU A 71 -28.20 8.91 -2.93
N LEU A 72 -27.87 8.70 -1.66
CA LEU A 72 -27.51 7.37 -1.16
C LEU A 72 -28.66 6.76 -0.34
N PRO A 73 -28.89 5.44 -0.44
CA PRO A 73 -29.84 4.76 0.43
C PRO A 73 -29.51 4.98 1.91
N PRO A 74 -30.51 5.05 2.80
CA PRO A 74 -30.28 5.34 4.22
C PRO A 74 -29.35 4.34 4.89
N GLU A 75 -29.39 3.06 4.51
CA GLU A 75 -28.48 2.01 5.00
C GLU A 75 -27.02 2.30 4.65
N ILE A 76 -26.76 2.82 3.45
CA ILE A 76 -25.42 3.19 3.00
C ILE A 76 -24.97 4.48 3.68
N VAL A 77 -25.87 5.43 3.87
CA VAL A 77 -25.57 6.66 4.60
C VAL A 77 -25.11 6.33 6.02
N GLU A 78 -25.84 5.49 6.74
CA GLU A 78 -25.49 5.07 8.10
C GLU A 78 -24.15 4.33 8.13
N ALA A 79 -23.91 3.39 7.21
CA ALA A 79 -22.66 2.67 7.14
C ALA A 79 -21.45 3.60 6.92
N VAL A 80 -21.57 4.59 6.03
CA VAL A 80 -20.51 5.59 5.77
C VAL A 80 -20.30 6.52 6.96
N GLN A 81 -21.37 6.91 7.66
CA GLN A 81 -21.25 7.71 8.88
C GLN A 81 -20.54 6.94 9.99
N GLN A 82 -20.84 5.65 10.16
CA GLN A 82 -20.15 4.77 11.11
C GLN A 82 -18.66 4.60 10.76
N LEU A 83 -18.29 4.67 9.48
CA LEU A 83 -16.90 4.68 9.03
C LEU A 83 -16.19 6.03 9.26
N GLY A 84 -16.92 7.09 9.65
CA GLY A 84 -16.36 8.45 9.80
C GLY A 84 -16.30 9.24 8.49
N GLY A 85 -17.10 8.84 7.49
CA GLY A 85 -17.25 9.54 6.21
C GLY A 85 -16.65 8.80 5.01
N PRO A 86 -16.97 9.25 3.78
CA PRO A 86 -16.54 8.57 2.54
C PRO A 86 -15.03 8.59 2.33
N GLU A 87 -14.32 9.57 2.90
CA GLU A 87 -12.86 9.67 2.83
C GLU A 87 -12.16 8.49 3.51
N LYS A 88 -12.77 7.93 4.57
CA LYS A 88 -12.25 6.76 5.28
C LYS A 88 -12.43 5.44 4.53
N MET A 89 -13.18 5.45 3.43
CA MET A 89 -13.29 4.31 2.53
C MET A 89 -12.11 4.21 1.57
N ASN A 90 -11.36 5.29 1.39
CA ASN A 90 -10.17 5.28 0.54
C ASN A 90 -9.02 4.58 1.27
N ARG A 91 -8.90 3.27 1.06
CA ARG A 91 -7.83 2.42 1.63
C ARG A 91 -6.47 2.62 0.95
N HIS A 92 -6.22 3.81 0.43
CA HIS A 92 -4.95 4.16 -0.19
C HIS A 92 -3.86 4.33 0.86
N VAL A 93 -2.66 3.86 0.55
CA VAL A 93 -1.48 4.02 1.39
C VAL A 93 -0.48 4.86 0.61
N THR A 94 -0.02 5.97 1.19
CA THR A 94 0.99 6.82 0.53
C THR A 94 2.34 6.13 0.45
N GLY A 95 3.23 6.57 -0.44
CA GLY A 95 4.59 6.01 -0.54
C GLY A 95 5.37 6.08 0.78
N GLN A 96 5.22 7.19 1.53
CA GLN A 96 5.85 7.38 2.83
C GLN A 96 5.31 6.39 3.87
N GLN A 97 3.99 6.23 3.96
CA GLN A 97 3.36 5.26 4.87
C GLN A 97 3.79 3.83 4.54
N LEU A 98 3.87 3.50 3.25
CA LEU A 98 4.35 2.19 2.81
C LEU A 98 5.81 1.95 3.20
N CYS A 99 6.68 2.95 3.05
CA CYS A 99 8.07 2.86 3.52
C CYS A 99 8.16 2.56 5.02
N GLU A 100 7.34 3.24 5.84
CA GLU A 100 7.31 3.01 7.28
C GLU A 100 6.84 1.60 7.63
N VAL A 101 5.80 1.10 6.95
CA VAL A 101 5.33 -0.27 7.15
C VAL A 101 6.39 -1.29 6.74
N ILE A 102 7.04 -1.10 5.59
CA ILE A 102 8.13 -1.98 5.13
C ILE A 102 9.26 -2.01 6.16
N ARG A 103 9.64 -0.85 6.70
CA ARG A 103 10.64 -0.75 7.78
C ARG A 103 10.23 -1.59 8.98
N ASP A 104 9.02 -1.39 9.48
CA ASP A 104 8.55 -2.01 10.71
C ASP A 104 8.41 -3.53 10.54
N VAL A 105 7.85 -3.99 9.40
CA VAL A 105 7.77 -5.42 9.06
C VAL A 105 9.17 -6.03 8.92
N ALA A 106 10.12 -5.35 8.27
CA ALA A 106 11.49 -5.84 8.16
C ALA A 106 12.17 -5.99 9.53
N ARG A 107 11.95 -5.02 10.44
CA ARG A 107 12.47 -5.07 11.81
C ARG A 107 11.81 -6.17 12.65
N GLU A 108 10.50 -6.32 12.56
CA GLU A 108 9.77 -7.39 13.25
C GLU A 108 10.24 -8.77 12.78
N ARG A 109 10.50 -8.93 11.48
CA ARG A 109 10.87 -10.22 10.87
C ARG A 109 12.33 -10.60 11.09
N TRP A 110 13.25 -9.65 10.94
CA TRP A 110 14.69 -9.94 10.90
C TRP A 110 15.50 -9.21 11.98
N GLY A 111 14.86 -8.35 12.77
CA GLY A 111 15.52 -7.58 13.82
C GLY A 111 16.74 -6.83 13.30
N LEU A 112 17.89 -7.05 13.94
CA LEU A 112 19.18 -6.45 13.58
C LEU A 112 19.70 -6.90 12.20
N MET A 113 19.17 -7.99 11.64
CA MET A 113 19.56 -8.45 10.31
C MET A 113 18.77 -7.78 9.17
N ALA A 114 17.72 -7.02 9.48
CA ALA A 114 16.84 -6.40 8.49
C ALA A 114 17.61 -5.63 7.41
N ARG A 115 18.54 -4.76 7.81
CA ARG A 115 19.37 -4.00 6.87
C ARG A 115 20.21 -4.89 5.96
N ASN A 116 20.80 -5.95 6.51
CA ASN A 116 21.65 -6.86 5.73
C ASN A 116 20.85 -7.69 4.72
N VAL A 117 19.63 -8.11 5.10
CA VAL A 117 18.72 -8.83 4.20
C VAL A 117 18.30 -7.92 3.05
N LEU A 118 17.81 -6.71 3.35
CA LEU A 118 17.40 -5.74 2.35
C LEU A 118 18.56 -5.34 1.42
N ALA A 119 19.75 -5.11 1.98
CA ALA A 119 20.93 -4.78 1.20
C ALA A 119 21.35 -5.89 0.23
N ARG A 120 21.21 -7.17 0.63
CA ARG A 120 21.46 -8.32 -0.28
C ARG A 120 20.47 -8.37 -1.44
N TRP A 121 19.28 -7.80 -1.28
CA TRP A 121 18.31 -7.63 -2.35
C TRP A 121 18.52 -6.36 -3.17
N GLY A 122 19.55 -5.58 -2.89
CA GLY A 122 19.82 -4.30 -3.55
C GLY A 122 18.96 -3.15 -3.02
N ILE A 123 18.21 -3.34 -1.94
CA ILE A 123 17.41 -2.30 -1.28
C ILE A 123 18.26 -1.66 -0.19
N THR A 124 18.70 -0.44 -0.44
CA THR A 124 19.64 0.29 0.46
C THR A 124 19.12 1.65 0.90
N ARG A 125 18.07 2.14 0.26
CA ARG A 125 17.42 3.43 0.53
C ARG A 125 15.93 3.35 0.17
N THR A 126 15.14 4.34 0.61
CA THR A 126 13.67 4.31 0.44
C THR A 126 13.26 4.41 -1.03
N GLU A 127 14.07 5.04 -1.86
CA GLU A 127 13.91 5.13 -3.31
C GLU A 127 13.91 3.75 -3.98
N ASP A 128 14.70 2.80 -3.46
CA ASP A 128 14.70 1.42 -4.00
C ASP A 128 13.34 0.74 -3.79
N LEU A 129 12.64 1.06 -2.68
CA LEU A 129 11.28 0.59 -2.45
C LEU A 129 10.32 1.22 -3.47
N GLY A 130 10.51 2.52 -3.76
CA GLY A 130 9.75 3.24 -4.78
C GLY A 130 9.92 2.62 -6.16
N GLU A 131 11.14 2.27 -6.56
CA GLU A 131 11.42 1.59 -7.83
C GLU A 131 10.66 0.25 -7.93
N ILE A 132 10.64 -0.56 -6.87
CA ILE A 132 9.89 -1.83 -6.83
C ILE A 132 8.37 -1.58 -6.92
N VAL A 133 7.84 -0.65 -6.14
CA VAL A 133 6.40 -0.32 -6.13
C VAL A 133 5.95 0.21 -7.49
N PHE A 134 6.70 1.11 -8.10
CA PHE A 134 6.38 1.65 -9.43
C PHE A 134 6.54 0.59 -10.52
N ALA A 135 7.45 -0.36 -10.38
CA ALA A 135 7.51 -1.51 -11.28
C ALA A 135 6.23 -2.36 -11.20
N LEU A 136 5.66 -2.56 -10.01
CA LEU A 136 4.38 -3.25 -9.83
C LEU A 136 3.20 -2.44 -10.41
N VAL A 137 3.15 -1.13 -10.18
CA VAL A 137 2.14 -0.23 -10.76
C VAL A 137 2.17 -0.26 -12.29
N ASN A 138 3.36 -0.09 -12.88
CA ASN A 138 3.55 -0.04 -14.33
C ASN A 138 3.17 -1.36 -15.04
N ASN A 139 3.14 -2.48 -14.29
CA ASN A 139 2.75 -3.78 -14.79
C ASN A 139 1.34 -4.21 -14.36
N GLY A 140 0.55 -3.30 -13.77
CA GLY A 140 -0.87 -3.51 -13.48
C GLY A 140 -1.17 -4.24 -12.18
N TRP A 141 -0.17 -4.55 -11.36
CA TRP A 141 -0.35 -5.24 -10.07
C TRP A 141 -0.90 -4.32 -8.98
N LEU A 142 -0.66 -3.01 -9.10
CA LEU A 142 -1.10 -1.99 -8.16
C LEU A 142 -1.75 -0.85 -8.91
N GLN A 143 -2.76 -0.24 -8.29
CA GLN A 143 -3.33 1.03 -8.77
C GLN A 143 -2.65 2.18 -8.03
N LYS A 144 -2.37 3.26 -8.76
CA LYS A 144 -1.89 4.52 -8.18
C LYS A 144 -3.00 5.57 -8.22
N GLN A 145 -2.96 6.51 -7.30
CA GLN A 145 -3.68 7.77 -7.41
C GLN A 145 -2.97 8.71 -8.39
N PRO A 146 -3.70 9.67 -9.00
CA PRO A 146 -3.10 10.66 -9.90
C PRO A 146 -1.99 11.49 -9.23
N THR A 147 -2.08 11.68 -7.92
CA THR A 147 -1.14 12.44 -7.09
C THR A 147 0.10 11.64 -6.69
N ASP A 148 0.07 10.29 -6.78
CA ASP A 148 1.21 9.48 -6.38
C ASP A 148 2.36 9.63 -7.38
N THR A 149 3.54 9.91 -6.83
CA THR A 149 4.78 10.03 -7.57
C THR A 149 5.86 9.13 -6.98
N ILE A 150 6.83 8.76 -7.80
CA ILE A 150 8.01 8.01 -7.32
C ILE A 150 8.79 8.84 -6.28
N ASP A 151 8.67 10.17 -6.33
CA ASP A 151 9.31 11.08 -5.38
C ASP A 151 8.75 10.95 -3.96
N ASP A 152 7.59 10.32 -3.77
CA ASP A 152 7.04 10.02 -2.44
C ASP A 152 7.93 9.08 -1.62
N PHE A 153 8.89 8.43 -2.29
CA PHE A 153 9.87 7.51 -1.70
C PHE A 153 11.23 8.16 -1.46
N ASN A 154 11.43 9.41 -1.86
CA ASN A 154 12.72 10.10 -1.71
C ASN A 154 12.97 10.47 -0.25
N ASN A 155 14.10 9.99 0.30
CA ASN A 155 14.61 10.36 1.61
C ASN A 155 13.55 10.29 2.75
N VAL A 156 12.68 9.27 2.75
CA VAL A 156 11.64 9.12 3.80
C VAL A 156 12.29 8.82 5.15
N PHE A 157 13.33 7.98 5.17
CA PHE A 157 14.23 7.79 6.32
C PHE A 157 15.58 7.26 5.86
N SER A 158 16.61 7.42 6.70
CA SER A 158 17.89 6.75 6.47
C SER A 158 17.86 5.30 6.97
N PHE A 159 18.42 4.36 6.20
CA PHE A 159 18.48 2.95 6.61
C PHE A 159 19.33 2.75 7.86
N ALA A 160 20.37 3.58 8.04
CA ALA A 160 21.18 3.55 9.25
C ALA A 160 20.33 3.88 10.49
N GLU A 161 19.55 4.96 10.45
CA GLU A 161 18.66 5.31 11.57
C GLU A 161 17.56 4.26 11.79
N ALA A 162 16.98 3.76 10.70
CA ALA A 162 15.84 2.86 10.75
C ALA A 162 16.19 1.47 11.29
N PHE A 163 17.40 0.97 11.01
CA PHE A 163 17.78 -0.41 11.30
C PHE A 163 18.96 -0.57 12.25
N ASP A 164 19.80 0.45 12.44
CA ASP A 164 20.98 0.34 13.32
C ASP A 164 20.70 0.82 14.75
N ARG A 165 19.48 1.30 15.07
CA ARG A 165 19.16 1.72 16.44
C ARG A 165 19.21 0.54 17.39
N THR A 166 20.30 0.51 18.15
CA THR A 166 20.59 -0.37 19.28
C THR A 166 19.39 -0.45 20.21
N TYR A 167 19.05 -1.68 20.60
CA TYR A 167 18.05 -2.03 21.60
C TYR A 167 18.17 -1.07 22.80
N ARG A 168 17.25 -0.10 22.92
CA ARG A 168 17.10 0.65 24.16
C ARG A 168 16.37 -0.32 25.09
N MET A 169 17.13 -1.12 25.84
CA MET A 169 16.57 -1.88 26.96
C MET A 169 15.80 -0.86 27.80
N LEU A 170 14.47 -1.02 27.84
CA LEU A 170 13.66 -0.38 28.85
C LEU A 170 14.10 -1.01 30.18
N GLU A 171 14.68 -0.19 31.06
CA GLU A 171 14.79 -0.51 32.49
C GLU A 171 13.39 -0.60 33.12
#